data_AF-A0A349GXJ4-F1
#
_entry.id   AF-A0A349GXJ4-F1
#
_cell.length_a   1.000
_cell.length_b   1.000
_cell.length_c   1.000
_cell.angle_alpha   90.00
_cell.angle_beta   90.00
_cell.angle_gamma   90.00
#
_symmetry.space_group_name_H-M   'P 1'
#
loop_
_entity.id
_entity.type
_entity.pdbx_description
1 polymer ?
#
loop_
_entity_poly.entity_id
_entity_poly.type
_entity_poly.pdbx_seq_one_letter_code
_entity_poly.pdbx_strand_id
1 'polypeptide(L)'
;SGADTDISDVIVPMSTVLTHPSIKMSGAAVETIVVAGNMDRAIGYIKATGGAITITGSGRLRLYVEGETSISGTATMHITPSPAGAPLAVEIYANGDVLLNSCVNQTGNAANLGIFGTKNCKVVKYTGASHFTGFMYVPYAAYDFSGQGDFLGAVVSGTIDVTGTGDFHYDEALTKKSMPFLLGYRILNWEEI
;
A
#
# COMPACT_ATOMS: atom_id res chain seq x y z
N SER A 1 14.52 13.36 -29.03
CA SER A 1 15.20 13.47 -27.73
C SER A 1 14.20 13.04 -26.67
N GLY A 2 14.35 11.82 -26.13
CA GLY A 2 13.51 11.36 -25.03
C GLY A 2 13.81 12.24 -23.82
N ALA A 3 12.81 12.99 -23.35
CA ALA A 3 12.89 13.54 -22.01
C ALA A 3 12.99 12.35 -21.08
N ASP A 4 14.14 12.22 -20.41
CA ASP A 4 14.26 11.41 -19.21
C ASP A 4 13.25 11.99 -18.23
N THR A 5 12.06 11.42 -18.17
CA THR A 5 11.00 11.85 -17.25
C THR A 5 11.47 11.48 -15.86
N ASP A 6 12.05 12.46 -15.19
CA ASP A 6 12.55 12.36 -13.83
C ASP A 6 11.48 11.72 -12.93
N ILE A 7 11.87 10.69 -12.20
CA ILE A 7 10.95 9.95 -11.34
C ILE A 7 10.53 10.88 -10.21
N SER A 8 9.25 11.27 -10.20
CA SER A 8 8.79 12.32 -9.29
C SER A 8 8.79 11.83 -7.84
N ASP A 9 9.35 12.64 -6.95
CA ASP A 9 9.32 12.39 -5.51
C ASP A 9 7.89 12.29 -4.99
N VAL A 10 7.66 11.35 -4.07
CA VAL A 10 6.42 11.31 -3.29
C VAL A 10 6.44 12.46 -2.29
N ILE A 11 5.53 13.40 -2.48
CA ILE A 11 5.25 14.48 -1.51
C ILE A 11 4.09 14.03 -0.62
N VAL A 12 4.32 13.98 0.69
CA VAL A 12 3.28 13.65 1.68
C VAL A 12 2.29 14.82 1.76
N PRO A 13 1.01 14.65 1.39
CA PRO A 13 0.05 15.75 1.28
C PRO A 13 -0.71 16.01 2.59
N MET A 14 -0.09 15.71 3.72
CA MET A 14 -0.67 15.80 5.07
C MET A 14 0.42 16.12 6.10
N SER A 15 0.01 16.47 7.32
CA SER A 15 0.94 16.66 8.44
C SER A 15 1.67 15.36 8.78
N THR A 16 2.98 15.44 8.99
CA THR A 16 3.80 14.33 9.49
C THR A 16 3.94 14.32 11.01
N VAL A 17 3.33 15.28 11.71
CA VAL A 17 3.30 15.30 13.19
C VAL A 17 2.51 14.09 13.69
N LEU A 18 3.18 13.23 14.45
CA LEU A 18 2.60 11.98 14.93
C LEU A 18 1.31 12.22 15.71
N THR A 19 0.22 11.59 15.25
CA THR A 19 -1.03 11.50 15.99
C THR A 19 -1.06 10.26 16.87
N HIS A 20 -0.25 9.25 16.55
CA HIS A 20 -0.03 8.06 17.35
C HIS A 20 1.46 7.70 17.37
N PRO A 21 2.03 7.33 18.54
CA PRO A 21 3.45 6.99 18.62
C PRO A 21 3.77 5.71 17.84
N SER A 22 2.91 4.70 17.90
CA SER A 22 3.09 3.43 17.20
C SER A 22 1.84 2.56 17.29
N ILE A 23 1.68 1.63 16.35
CA ILE A 23 0.81 0.45 16.50
C ILE A 23 1.72 -0.76 16.67
N LYS A 24 1.65 -1.43 17.83
CA LYS A 24 2.42 -2.64 18.11
C LYS A 24 1.49 -3.76 18.55
N MET A 25 1.52 -4.89 17.86
CA MET A 25 0.57 -5.98 18.06
C MET A 25 1.22 -7.36 18.05
N SER A 26 0.68 -8.23 18.90
CA SER A 26 1.03 -9.64 19.03
C SER A 26 -0.17 -10.44 19.54
N GLY A 27 -0.15 -11.76 19.40
CA GLY A 27 -1.25 -12.61 19.87
C GLY A 27 -2.51 -12.41 19.04
N ALA A 28 -3.68 -12.32 19.67
CA ALA A 28 -4.97 -12.13 19.01
C ALA A 28 -5.51 -10.69 19.10
N ALA A 29 -4.64 -9.70 19.32
CA ALA A 29 -5.04 -8.30 19.42
C ALA A 29 -5.71 -7.80 18.12
N VAL A 30 -6.64 -6.84 18.25
CA VAL A 30 -7.26 -6.17 17.10
C VAL A 30 -7.14 -4.67 17.29
N GLU A 31 -6.57 -3.97 16.31
CA GLU A 31 -6.51 -2.51 16.25
C GLU A 31 -7.44 -2.06 15.13
N THR A 32 -8.37 -1.15 15.41
CA THR A 32 -9.34 -0.68 14.42
C THR A 32 -9.20 0.81 14.15
N ILE A 33 -8.93 1.16 12.89
CA ILE A 33 -8.99 2.52 12.39
C ILE A 33 -10.34 2.72 11.71
N VAL A 34 -11.26 3.41 12.40
CA VAL A 34 -12.55 3.80 11.82
C VAL A 34 -12.39 5.11 11.06
N VAL A 35 -12.64 5.05 9.76
CA VAL A 35 -12.58 6.17 8.81
C VAL A 35 -13.98 6.74 8.63
N ALA A 36 -14.10 8.05 8.80
CA ALA A 36 -15.33 8.80 8.54
C ALA A 36 -14.96 10.06 7.75
N GLY A 37 -15.36 10.11 6.48
CA GLY A 37 -14.98 11.19 5.57
C GLY A 37 -13.48 11.17 5.25
N ASN A 38 -12.88 12.35 5.05
CA ASN A 38 -11.44 12.46 4.83
C ASN A 38 -10.72 12.52 6.19
N MET A 39 -9.77 11.62 6.40
CA MET A 39 -9.01 11.48 7.63
C MET A 39 -7.53 11.36 7.34
N ASP A 40 -6.72 12.11 8.08
CA ASP A 40 -5.26 12.02 8.06
C ASP A 40 -4.78 11.46 9.40
N ARG A 41 -3.87 10.47 9.38
CA ARG A 41 -3.19 9.95 10.57
C ARG A 41 -1.70 9.81 10.33
N ALA A 42 -0.88 10.18 11.31
CA ALA A 42 0.56 10.02 11.28
C ALA A 42 0.98 9.09 12.43
N ILE A 43 1.69 8.01 12.12
CA ILE A 43 2.07 6.97 13.07
C ILE A 43 3.59 6.80 13.04
N GLY A 44 4.21 6.69 14.22
CA GLY A 44 5.67 6.52 14.29
C GLY A 44 6.13 5.21 13.63
N TYR A 45 5.50 4.08 13.95
CA TYR A 45 5.70 2.81 13.22
C TYR A 45 4.52 1.86 13.41
N ILE A 46 4.43 0.85 12.55
CA ILE A 46 3.46 -0.24 12.66
C ILE A 46 4.24 -1.56 12.70
N LYS A 47 4.11 -2.33 13.78
CA LYS A 47 4.69 -3.68 13.90
C LYS A 47 3.66 -4.65 14.46
N ALA A 48 3.18 -5.56 13.63
CA ALA A 48 2.29 -6.65 14.02
C ALA A 48 2.94 -8.02 13.72
N THR A 49 2.93 -8.90 14.71
CA THR A 49 3.43 -10.29 14.61
C THR A 49 2.32 -11.33 14.79
N GLY A 50 1.17 -10.89 15.31
CA GLY A 50 -0.10 -11.60 15.39
C GLY A 50 -1.24 -10.59 15.54
N GLY A 51 -2.47 -11.03 15.33
CA GLY A 51 -3.67 -10.20 15.45
C GLY A 51 -4.08 -9.57 14.13
N ALA A 52 -4.96 -8.57 14.18
CA ALA A 52 -5.49 -7.92 12.98
C ALA A 52 -5.52 -6.39 13.10
N ILE A 53 -4.94 -5.70 12.12
CA ILE A 53 -5.20 -4.27 11.90
C ILE A 53 -6.36 -4.15 10.93
N THR A 54 -7.45 -3.54 11.36
CA THR A 54 -8.65 -3.35 10.54
C THR A 54 -8.85 -1.87 10.27
N ILE A 55 -8.79 -1.47 9.00
CA ILE A 55 -9.18 -0.14 8.54
C ILE A 55 -10.59 -0.26 7.98
N THR A 56 -11.55 0.42 8.59
CA THR A 56 -12.97 0.29 8.24
C THR A 56 -13.69 1.63 8.19
N GLY A 57 -14.94 1.64 7.71
CA GLY A 57 -15.77 2.83 7.60
C GLY A 57 -15.92 3.30 6.16
N SER A 58 -15.99 4.62 5.98
CA SER A 58 -16.24 5.26 4.68
C SER A 58 -15.49 6.59 4.52
N GLY A 59 -15.09 6.90 3.29
CA GLY A 59 -14.31 8.08 2.93
C GLY A 59 -12.87 7.74 2.53
N ARG A 60 -11.93 8.61 2.88
CA ARG A 60 -10.50 8.46 2.54
C ARG A 60 -9.65 8.55 3.79
N LEU A 61 -8.76 7.57 3.97
CA LEU A 61 -7.67 7.64 4.93
C LEU A 61 -6.36 7.96 4.20
N ARG A 62 -5.65 8.99 4.65
CA ARG A 62 -4.22 9.16 4.41
C ARG A 62 -3.47 8.78 5.67
N LEU A 63 -2.59 7.81 5.55
CA LEU A 63 -1.82 7.27 6.66
C LEU A 63 -0.35 7.50 6.40
N TYR A 64 0.26 8.47 7.08
CA TYR A 64 1.71 8.62 7.11
C TYR A 64 2.31 7.67 8.15
N VAL A 65 3.33 6.91 7.78
CA VAL A 65 4.12 6.09 8.72
C VAL A 65 5.57 6.52 8.65
N GLU A 66 6.08 7.06 9.76
CA GLU A 66 7.43 7.63 9.84
C GLU A 66 8.52 6.56 9.72
N GLY A 67 8.33 5.45 10.44
CA GLY A 67 9.19 4.28 10.46
C GLY A 67 8.60 3.10 9.69
N GLU A 68 9.06 1.91 10.03
CA GLU A 68 8.68 0.67 9.35
C GLU A 68 7.18 0.35 9.51
N THR A 69 6.58 -0.15 8.43
CA THR A 69 5.30 -0.86 8.46
C THR A 69 5.57 -2.35 8.27
N SER A 70 5.49 -3.14 9.34
CA SER A 70 5.72 -4.58 9.31
C SER A 70 4.50 -5.36 9.80
N ILE A 71 3.89 -6.11 8.89
CA ILE A 71 2.87 -7.12 9.15
C ILE A 71 3.52 -8.48 8.88
N SER A 72 3.68 -9.28 9.93
CA SER A 72 4.50 -10.50 9.95
C SER A 72 3.89 -11.59 10.82
N GLY A 73 4.48 -12.79 10.82
CA GLY A 73 3.98 -13.91 11.61
C GLY A 73 2.57 -14.31 11.19
N THR A 74 1.62 -14.25 12.12
CA THR A 74 0.19 -14.51 11.86
C THR A 74 -0.65 -13.24 11.79
N ALA A 75 -0.03 -12.06 11.80
CA ALA A 75 -0.76 -10.80 11.72
C ALA A 75 -1.41 -10.61 10.34
N THR A 76 -2.56 -9.93 10.34
CA THR A 76 -3.23 -9.53 9.10
C THR A 76 -3.54 -8.03 9.09
N MET A 77 -3.62 -7.46 7.90
CA MET A 77 -4.18 -6.13 7.67
C MET A 77 -5.39 -6.25 6.75
N HIS A 78 -6.51 -5.63 7.13
CA HIS A 78 -7.75 -5.63 6.37
C HIS A 78 -8.21 -4.20 6.09
N ILE A 79 -8.53 -3.91 4.82
CA ILE A 79 -9.25 -2.71 4.43
C ILE A 79 -10.68 -3.14 4.12
N THR A 80 -11.61 -2.85 5.03
CA THR A 80 -12.97 -3.36 5.02
C THR A 80 -13.96 -2.20 5.04
N PRO A 81 -14.61 -1.83 3.93
CA PRO A 81 -15.62 -0.77 3.95
C PRO A 81 -16.77 -1.15 4.88
N SER A 82 -17.40 -0.17 5.53
CA SER A 82 -18.68 -0.42 6.22
C SER A 82 -19.75 -0.86 5.20
N PRO A 83 -20.72 -1.72 5.56
CA PRO A 83 -21.72 -2.23 4.61
C PRO A 83 -22.60 -1.09 4.06
N ALA A 84 -23.30 -1.19 2.91
CA ALA A 84 -22.84 -1.59 1.59
C ALA A 84 -22.93 -0.32 0.69
N GLY A 85 -21.90 -0.06 -0.11
CA GLY A 85 -21.88 1.04 -1.11
C GLY A 85 -21.12 2.30 -0.69
N ALA A 86 -20.65 2.40 0.55
CA ALA A 86 -19.82 3.52 0.96
C ALA A 86 -18.36 3.31 0.51
N PRO A 87 -17.77 4.21 -0.30
CA PRO A 87 -16.41 4.04 -0.77
C PRO A 87 -15.44 4.21 0.40
N LEU A 88 -14.45 3.33 0.49
CA LEU A 88 -13.31 3.46 1.40
C LEU A 88 -12.04 3.44 0.56
N ALA A 89 -11.24 4.50 0.64
CA ALA A 89 -9.92 4.58 0.00
C ALA A 89 -8.84 4.78 1.06
N VAL A 90 -7.74 4.06 0.93
CA VAL A 90 -6.59 4.13 1.85
C VAL A 90 -5.33 4.46 1.04
N GLU A 91 -4.64 5.52 1.46
CA GLU A 91 -3.36 5.95 0.91
C GLU A 91 -2.32 5.90 2.04
N ILE A 92 -1.40 4.95 1.97
CA ILE A 92 -0.31 4.81 2.94
C ILE A 92 0.92 5.53 2.39
N TYR A 93 1.41 6.55 3.09
CA TYR A 93 2.64 7.26 2.79
C TYR A 93 3.74 6.73 3.71
N ALA A 94 4.56 5.81 3.19
CA ALA A 94 5.60 5.12 3.93
C ALA A 94 6.92 5.89 3.84
N ASN A 95 7.40 6.38 4.98
CA ASN A 95 8.74 6.96 5.09
C ASN A 95 9.78 5.91 5.49
N GLY A 96 9.40 4.89 6.27
CA GLY A 96 10.21 3.69 6.46
C GLY A 96 9.86 2.57 5.47
N ASP A 97 10.51 1.43 5.67
CA ASP A 97 10.30 0.23 4.84
C ASP A 97 8.93 -0.41 5.08
N VAL A 98 8.43 -1.12 4.08
CA VAL A 98 7.12 -1.77 4.09
C VAL A 98 7.28 -3.28 3.93
N LEU A 99 7.01 -4.03 4.98
CA LEU A 99 7.15 -5.49 5.03
C LEU A 99 5.78 -6.11 5.31
N LEU A 100 5.18 -6.76 4.32
CA LEU A 100 3.81 -7.28 4.42
C LEU A 100 3.79 -8.78 4.13
N ASN A 101 3.31 -9.58 5.07
CA ASN A 101 2.90 -10.96 4.79
C ASN A 101 1.37 -11.11 4.63
N SER A 102 0.61 -10.02 4.85
CA SER A 102 -0.82 -9.97 4.64
C SER A 102 -1.29 -8.53 4.53
N CYS A 103 -2.08 -8.25 3.50
CA CYS A 103 -2.81 -7.00 3.33
C CYS A 103 -3.97 -7.24 2.37
N VAL A 104 -5.18 -7.34 2.92
CA VAL A 104 -6.38 -7.70 2.16
C VAL A 104 -7.25 -6.48 1.96
N ASN A 105 -7.34 -6.02 0.71
CA ASN A 105 -8.24 -4.96 0.30
C ASN A 105 -9.63 -5.53 -0.05
N GLN A 106 -10.52 -5.59 0.93
CA GLN A 106 -11.87 -6.12 0.76
C GLN A 106 -12.82 -5.17 0.02
N THR A 107 -12.35 -3.99 -0.41
CA THR A 107 -13.12 -3.18 -1.36
C THR A 107 -13.15 -3.80 -2.76
N GLY A 108 -12.22 -4.73 -3.05
CA GLY A 108 -12.12 -5.43 -4.34
C GLY A 108 -11.65 -4.56 -5.51
N ASN A 109 -11.20 -3.33 -5.26
CA ASN A 109 -10.75 -2.40 -6.29
C ASN A 109 -9.33 -1.91 -5.97
N ALA A 110 -8.39 -2.15 -6.89
CA ALA A 110 -6.99 -1.75 -6.69
C ALA A 110 -6.83 -0.23 -6.48
N ALA A 111 -7.72 0.59 -7.05
CA ALA A 111 -7.68 2.04 -6.88
C ALA A 111 -7.94 2.48 -5.42
N ASN A 112 -8.51 1.63 -4.58
CA ASN A 112 -8.86 1.98 -3.19
C ASN A 112 -7.73 1.71 -2.19
N LEU A 113 -6.62 1.08 -2.60
CA LEU A 113 -5.44 0.90 -1.78
C LEU A 113 -4.20 1.37 -2.53
N GLY A 114 -3.56 2.43 -2.05
CA GLY A 114 -2.30 2.94 -2.57
C GLY A 114 -1.22 2.97 -1.51
N ILE A 115 -0.02 2.48 -1.84
CA ILE A 115 1.18 2.62 -1.01
C ILE A 115 2.17 3.51 -1.74
N PHE A 116 2.56 4.61 -1.10
CA PHE A 116 3.48 5.60 -1.64
C PHE A 116 4.74 5.64 -0.78
N GLY A 117 5.87 5.24 -1.34
CA GLY A 117 7.16 5.29 -0.64
C GLY A 117 7.83 6.64 -0.83
N THR A 118 8.18 7.32 0.26
CA THR A 118 9.06 8.50 0.16
C THR A 118 10.47 8.07 -0.23
N LYS A 119 11.37 9.04 -0.47
CA LYS A 119 12.80 8.76 -0.71
C LYS A 119 13.49 7.95 0.38
N ASN A 120 12.93 7.88 1.58
CA ASN A 120 13.49 7.14 2.70
C ASN A 120 13.02 5.68 2.73
N CYS A 121 11.93 5.33 2.03
CA CYS A 121 11.49 3.95 1.87
C CYS A 121 12.43 3.24 0.89
N LYS A 122 13.20 2.25 1.38
CA LYS A 122 14.23 1.55 0.60
C LYS A 122 13.87 0.12 0.29
N VAL A 123 12.99 -0.49 1.07
CA VAL A 123 12.55 -1.87 0.89
C VAL A 123 11.04 -1.93 0.96
N VAL A 124 10.46 -2.61 -0.02
CA VAL A 124 9.07 -3.06 0.02
C VAL A 124 9.06 -4.56 -0.23
N LYS A 125 8.45 -5.32 0.67
CA LYS A 125 8.42 -6.78 0.58
C LYS A 125 7.02 -7.33 0.79
N TYR A 126 6.62 -8.23 -0.08
CA TYR A 126 5.39 -9.00 0.06
C TYR A 126 5.69 -10.50 0.02
N THR A 127 5.45 -11.20 1.14
CA THR A 127 5.69 -12.66 1.27
C THR A 127 4.43 -13.45 1.59
N GLY A 128 3.27 -12.81 1.52
CA GLY A 128 2.01 -13.38 1.96
C GLY A 128 1.42 -14.44 1.05
N ALA A 129 0.54 -15.27 1.60
CA ALA A 129 -0.33 -16.16 0.83
C ALA A 129 -1.67 -15.49 0.46
N SER A 130 -2.02 -14.35 1.08
CA SER A 130 -3.17 -13.56 0.65
C SER A 130 -2.90 -12.88 -0.68
N HIS A 131 -3.95 -12.58 -1.45
CA HIS A 131 -3.82 -11.75 -2.63
C HIS A 131 -3.63 -10.29 -2.22
N PHE A 132 -2.79 -9.55 -2.94
CA PHE A 132 -2.67 -8.11 -2.82
C PHE A 132 -3.48 -7.44 -3.92
N THR A 133 -4.44 -6.59 -3.56
CA THR A 133 -5.21 -5.78 -4.52
C THR A 133 -5.02 -4.31 -4.23
N GLY A 134 -4.22 -3.62 -5.03
CA GLY A 134 -3.78 -2.26 -4.75
C GLY A 134 -2.71 -1.80 -5.73
N PHE A 135 -2.20 -0.59 -5.55
CA PHE A 135 -1.05 -0.12 -6.30
C PHE A 135 0.05 0.42 -5.38
N MET A 136 1.28 0.38 -5.87
CA MET A 136 2.45 0.87 -5.16
C MET A 136 3.24 1.84 -6.04
N TYR A 137 3.59 3.00 -5.50
CA TYR A 137 4.51 3.95 -6.11
C TYR A 137 5.66 4.21 -5.12
N VAL A 138 6.72 3.44 -5.27
CA VAL A 138 7.84 3.30 -4.32
C VAL A 138 9.17 3.42 -5.09
N PRO A 139 9.40 4.56 -5.76
CA PRO A 139 10.43 4.72 -6.80
C PRO A 139 11.86 4.48 -6.33
N TYR A 140 12.11 4.63 -5.02
CA TYR A 140 13.43 4.48 -4.40
C TYR A 140 13.61 3.17 -3.65
N ALA A 141 12.60 2.30 -3.65
CA ALA A 141 12.65 1.01 -2.99
C ALA A 141 13.11 -0.10 -3.93
N ALA A 142 13.69 -1.15 -3.36
CA ALA A 142 13.70 -2.48 -3.97
C ALA A 142 12.41 -3.20 -3.56
N TYR A 143 11.63 -3.63 -4.55
CA TYR A 143 10.40 -4.38 -4.35
C TYR A 143 10.66 -5.89 -4.52
N ASP A 144 10.45 -6.66 -3.45
CA ASP A 144 10.54 -8.12 -3.43
C ASP A 144 9.14 -8.72 -3.26
N PHE A 145 8.64 -9.36 -4.31
CA PHE A 145 7.43 -10.16 -4.29
C PHE A 145 7.80 -11.65 -4.30
N SER A 146 7.78 -12.25 -3.11
CA SER A 146 8.06 -13.67 -2.86
C SER A 146 6.85 -14.41 -2.27
N GLY A 147 5.67 -13.81 -2.36
CA GLY A 147 4.40 -14.36 -1.89
C GLY A 147 3.84 -15.49 -2.77
N GLN A 148 2.75 -16.09 -2.30
CA GLN A 148 2.02 -17.13 -3.02
C GLN A 148 0.69 -16.63 -3.58
N GLY A 149 0.14 -15.55 -3.01
CA GLY A 149 -1.10 -14.97 -3.47
C GLY A 149 -0.87 -13.96 -4.58
N ASP A 150 -1.84 -13.79 -5.47
CA ASP A 150 -1.71 -12.95 -6.66
C ASP A 150 -1.57 -11.46 -6.33
N PHE A 151 -0.87 -10.74 -7.18
CA PHE A 151 -0.80 -9.28 -7.19
C PHE A 151 -1.75 -8.73 -8.26
N LEU A 152 -2.75 -7.96 -7.84
CA LEU A 152 -3.76 -7.34 -8.68
C LEU A 152 -3.62 -5.81 -8.60
N GLY A 153 -2.96 -5.20 -9.59
CA GLY A 153 -2.81 -3.75 -9.68
C GLY A 153 -1.55 -3.29 -10.39
N ALA A 154 -0.82 -2.33 -9.83
CA ALA A 154 0.40 -1.80 -10.47
C ALA A 154 1.48 -1.46 -9.44
N VAL A 155 2.74 -1.61 -9.84
CA VAL A 155 3.89 -1.19 -9.03
C VAL A 155 4.86 -0.37 -9.87
N VAL A 156 5.32 0.74 -9.31
CA VAL A 156 6.50 1.49 -9.77
C VAL A 156 7.53 1.42 -8.65
N SER A 157 8.71 0.88 -8.94
CA SER A 157 9.79 0.70 -7.98
C SER A 157 11.14 0.85 -8.66
N GLY A 158 12.21 1.05 -7.87
CA GLY A 158 13.56 1.19 -8.41
C GLY A 158 14.08 -0.14 -8.97
N THR A 159 13.73 -1.25 -8.29
CA THR A 159 13.95 -2.62 -8.76
C THR A 159 12.75 -3.47 -8.36
N ILE A 160 12.43 -4.48 -9.15
CA ILE A 160 11.32 -5.41 -8.90
C ILE A 160 11.86 -6.82 -9.08
N ASP A 161 11.85 -7.60 -7.98
CA ASP A 161 12.17 -9.01 -7.96
C ASP A 161 10.89 -9.82 -7.67
N VAL A 162 10.48 -10.66 -8.61
CA VAL A 162 9.32 -11.55 -8.49
C VAL A 162 9.86 -12.98 -8.42
N THR A 163 9.84 -13.55 -7.21
CA THR A 163 10.33 -14.91 -6.93
C THR A 163 9.27 -15.81 -6.30
N GLY A 164 8.09 -15.26 -6.06
CA GLY A 164 6.91 -15.98 -5.58
C GLY A 164 6.29 -16.88 -6.64
N THR A 165 5.20 -17.55 -6.25
CA THR A 165 4.39 -18.38 -7.17
C THR A 165 3.06 -17.73 -7.55
N GLY A 166 2.74 -16.57 -6.98
CA GLY A 166 1.53 -15.82 -7.31
C GLY A 166 1.70 -15.08 -8.62
N ASP A 167 0.59 -14.88 -9.34
CA ASP A 167 0.59 -14.20 -10.62
C ASP A 167 0.54 -12.67 -10.45
N PHE A 168 1.04 -11.95 -11.44
CA PHE A 168 0.95 -10.49 -11.51
C PHE A 168 -0.05 -10.07 -12.59
N HIS A 169 -1.12 -9.39 -12.19
CA HIS A 169 -2.15 -8.90 -13.07
C HIS A 169 -2.26 -7.37 -12.97
N TYR A 170 -2.12 -6.70 -14.11
CA TYR A 170 -2.40 -5.26 -14.19
C TYR A 170 -3.89 -4.97 -14.11
N ASP A 171 -4.30 -4.03 -13.26
CA ASP A 171 -5.69 -3.57 -13.15
C ASP A 171 -5.90 -2.27 -13.96
N GLU A 172 -6.60 -2.38 -15.09
CA GLU A 172 -6.94 -1.24 -15.96
C GLU A 172 -7.81 -0.18 -15.28
N ALA A 173 -8.50 -0.50 -14.17
CA ALA A 173 -9.21 0.51 -13.40
C ALA A 173 -8.27 1.61 -12.87
N LEU A 174 -6.97 1.31 -12.74
CA LEU A 174 -5.94 2.28 -12.36
C LEU A 174 -5.67 3.32 -13.46
N THR A 175 -5.90 3.00 -14.73
CA THR A 175 -5.72 3.94 -15.85
C THR A 175 -6.71 5.12 -15.78
N LYS A 176 -7.86 4.92 -15.12
CA LYS A 176 -8.88 5.97 -14.89
C LYS A 176 -8.58 6.85 -13.67
N LYS A 177 -7.57 6.50 -12.88
CA LYS A 177 -7.22 7.26 -11.67
C LYS A 177 -6.21 8.34 -12.05
N SER A 178 -6.64 9.60 -11.97
CA SER A 178 -5.73 10.75 -12.00
C SER A 178 -4.87 10.73 -10.73
N MET A 179 -3.72 10.07 -10.80
CA MET A 179 -2.70 10.17 -9.75
C MET A 179 -1.91 11.45 -10.03
N PRO A 180 -1.93 12.46 -9.15
CA PRO A 180 -1.29 13.75 -9.41
C PRO A 180 0.22 13.66 -9.67
N PHE A 181 0.85 12.52 -9.36
CA PHE A 181 2.28 12.26 -9.56
C PHE A 181 2.59 11.30 -10.73
N LEU A 182 1.59 10.67 -11.38
CA LEU A 182 1.81 9.82 -12.58
C LEU A 182 1.66 10.62 -13.88
N LEU A 183 1.81 11.94 -13.84
CA LEU A 183 1.84 12.80 -15.04
C LEU A 183 3.06 12.42 -15.89
N GLY A 184 2.95 11.37 -16.72
CA GLY A 184 4.02 10.93 -17.60
C GLY A 184 4.01 9.45 -17.98
N TYR A 185 3.35 8.59 -17.20
CA TYR A 185 3.34 7.15 -17.49
C TYR A 185 2.20 6.80 -18.46
N ARG A 186 2.56 6.30 -19.65
CA ARG A 186 1.64 5.76 -20.65
C ARG A 186 2.06 4.33 -20.94
N ILE A 187 1.09 3.41 -21.04
CA ILE A 187 1.32 2.03 -21.48
C ILE A 187 1.97 2.08 -22.86
N LEU A 188 3.22 1.60 -22.96
CA LEU A 188 3.94 1.53 -24.23
C LEU A 188 3.72 0.18 -24.93
N ASN A 189 3.53 -0.90 -24.17
CA ASN A 189 3.20 -2.23 -24.67
C ASN A 189 2.56 -3.07 -23.54
N TRP A 190 1.82 -4.11 -23.90
CA TRP A 190 1.31 -5.16 -23.01
C TRP A 190 1.49 -6.52 -23.69
N GLU A 191 1.98 -7.51 -22.95
CA GLU A 191 2.11 -8.90 -23.38
C GLU A 191 1.70 -9.80 -22.21
N GLU A 192 0.86 -10.80 -22.50
CA GLU A 192 0.48 -11.88 -21.60
C GLU A 192 1.48 -13.03 -21.79
N ILE A 193 2.02 -13.58 -20.68
CA ILE A 193 2.93 -14.74 -20.70
C ILE A 193 2.18 -15.95 -20.15
#